data_AF-A0A927MFC8-F1
#
_entry.id   AF-A0A927MFC8-F1
#
_cell.length_a   1.000
_cell.length_b   1.000
_cell.length_c   1.000
_cell.angle_alpha   90.00
_cell.angle_beta   90.00
_cell.angle_gamma   90.00
#
_symmetry.space_group_name_H-M   'P 1'
#
loop_
_entity.id
_entity.type
_entity.pdbx_description
1 polymer ?
#
loop_
_entity_poly.entity_id
_entity_poly.type
_entity_poly.pdbx_seq_one_letter_code
_entity_poly.pdbx_strand_id
1 'polypeptide(L)'
;MNGAIVVLFGIIILCPFIVTISFLILMRIRGQAPASVIGLAADVTTPLLFISVSIVAYTIFGEGTVVYIAGIAIMIAIIYTIVERIKVKEFRIVRMLRKTWRIYFLILSVSYLLLLLGGVLLKIIEYVN
;
A
#
# COMPACT_ATOMS: atom_id res chain seq x y z
N MET A 1 22.96 -14.81 -4.97
CA MET A 1 21.66 -14.79 -4.27
C MET A 1 21.01 -16.16 -4.41
N ASN A 2 20.61 -16.81 -3.30
CA ASN A 2 19.88 -18.08 -3.37
C ASN A 2 18.60 -17.90 -4.19
N GLY A 3 18.37 -18.73 -5.21
CA GLY A 3 17.21 -18.59 -6.12
C GLY A 3 15.87 -18.55 -5.38
N ALA A 4 15.76 -19.23 -4.23
CA ALA A 4 14.58 -19.19 -3.37
C ALA A 4 14.25 -17.78 -2.83
N ILE A 5 15.27 -16.97 -2.50
CA ILE A 5 15.08 -15.61 -1.97
C ILE A 5 14.53 -14.69 -3.05
N VAL A 6 14.98 -14.85 -4.31
CA VAL A 6 14.51 -14.07 -5.46
C VAL A 6 13.04 -14.38 -5.75
N VAL A 7 12.67 -15.67 -5.74
CA VAL A 7 11.27 -16.09 -5.94
C VAL A 7 10.38 -15.54 -4.83
N LEU A 8 10.84 -15.57 -3.58
CA LEU A 8 10.08 -15.08 -2.43
C LEU A 8 9.85 -13.57 -2.50
N PHE A 9 10.86 -12.78 -2.91
CA PHE A 9 10.68 -11.35 -3.17
C PHE A 9 9.74 -11.08 -4.36
N GLY A 10 9.86 -11.85 -5.45
CA GLY A 10 8.95 -11.72 -6.59
C GLY A 10 7.48 -11.98 -6.22
N ILE A 11 7.23 -12.98 -5.38
CA ILE A 11 5.90 -13.27 -4.85
C ILE A 11 5.39 -12.07 -4.03
N ILE A 12 6.20 -11.52 -3.12
CA ILE A 12 5.79 -10.38 -2.28
C ILE A 12 5.51 -9.12 -3.11
N ILE A 13 6.26 -8.90 -4.17
CA ILE A 13 6.05 -7.78 -5.11
C ILE A 13 4.70 -7.94 -5.85
N LEU A 14 4.37 -9.14 -6.32
CA LEU A 14 3.11 -9.37 -7.04
C LEU A 14 1.89 -9.55 -6.11
N CYS A 15 2.13 -9.95 -4.86
CA CYS A 15 1.10 -10.28 -3.86
C CYS A 15 0.02 -9.19 -3.67
N PRO A 16 0.34 -7.90 -3.48
CA PRO A 16 -0.70 -6.91 -3.20
C PRO A 16 -1.71 -6.77 -4.34
N PHE A 17 -1.28 -6.79 -5.61
CA PHE A 17 -2.20 -6.70 -6.75
C PHE A 17 -3.08 -7.95 -6.87
N ILE A 18 -2.50 -9.14 -6.68
CA ILE A 18 -3.24 -10.41 -6.71
C ILE A 18 -4.29 -10.43 -5.59
N VAL A 19 -3.91 -10.01 -4.38
CA VAL A 19 -4.83 -9.93 -3.23
C VAL A 19 -5.93 -8.91 -3.47
N THR A 20 -5.62 -7.70 -3.94
CA THR A 20 -6.67 -6.70 -4.23
C THR A 20 -7.64 -7.21 -5.31
N ILE A 21 -7.14 -7.74 -6.42
CA ILE A 21 -7.97 -8.20 -7.55
C ILE A 21 -8.83 -9.40 -7.13
N SER A 22 -8.23 -10.41 -6.49
CA SER A 22 -8.96 -11.59 -6.01
C SER A 22 -10.04 -11.22 -5.00
N PHE A 23 -9.75 -10.27 -4.11
CA PHE A 23 -10.72 -9.78 -3.12
C PHE A 23 -11.89 -9.04 -3.77
N LEU A 24 -11.61 -8.18 -4.75
CA LEU A 24 -12.63 -7.47 -5.52
C LEU A 24 -13.54 -8.45 -6.28
N ILE A 25 -12.97 -9.46 -6.94
CA ILE A 25 -13.72 -10.49 -7.68
C ILE A 25 -14.61 -11.28 -6.72
N LEU A 26 -14.04 -11.81 -5.63
CA LEU A 26 -14.77 -12.66 -4.67
C LEU A 26 -15.97 -11.92 -4.04
N MET A 27 -15.77 -10.66 -3.68
CA MET A 27 -16.83 -9.86 -3.09
C MET A 27 -17.88 -9.38 -4.10
N ARG A 28 -17.49 -9.18 -5.37
CA ARG A 28 -18.44 -8.88 -6.45
C ARG A 28 -19.34 -10.07 -6.74
N ILE A 29 -18.79 -11.29 -6.73
CA ILE A 29 -19.56 -12.54 -6.87
C ILE A 29 -20.58 -12.68 -5.72
N ARG A 30 -20.24 -12.20 -4.52
CA ARG A 30 -21.15 -12.20 -3.35
C ARG A 30 -22.22 -11.11 -3.38
N GLY A 31 -22.35 -10.35 -4.47
CA GLY A 31 -23.40 -9.33 -4.64
C GLY A 31 -23.26 -8.11 -3.73
N GLN A 32 -22.09 -7.89 -3.12
CA GLN A 32 -21.89 -6.77 -2.20
C GLN A 32 -21.79 -5.43 -2.93
N ALA A 33 -22.24 -4.36 -2.27
CA ALA A 33 -22.21 -3.02 -2.83
C ALA A 33 -20.76 -2.57 -3.13
N PRO A 34 -20.47 -2.04 -4.35
CA PRO A 34 -19.10 -1.79 -4.80
C PRO A 34 -18.29 -0.89 -3.86
N ALA A 35 -18.90 0.13 -3.26
CA ALA A 35 -18.21 1.03 -2.32
C ALA A 35 -17.74 0.33 -1.04
N SER A 36 -18.52 -0.64 -0.53
CA SER A 36 -18.14 -1.43 0.65
C SER A 36 -16.99 -2.37 0.32
N VAL A 37 -17.07 -3.01 -0.85
CA VAL A 37 -16.07 -3.96 -1.34
C VAL A 37 -14.71 -3.29 -1.55
N ILE A 38 -14.67 -2.13 -2.20
CA ILE A 38 -13.43 -1.38 -2.44
C ILE A 38 -12.80 -0.96 -1.11
N GLY A 39 -13.61 -0.46 -0.18
CA GLY A 39 -13.11 -0.04 1.14
C GLY A 39 -12.47 -1.19 1.91
N LEU A 40 -13.06 -2.38 1.85
CA LEU A 40 -12.58 -3.56 2.57
C LEU A 40 -11.38 -4.21 1.87
N ALA A 41 -11.34 -4.19 0.54
CA ALA A 41 -10.16 -4.56 -0.24
C ALA A 41 -8.96 -3.68 0.11
N ALA A 42 -9.16 -2.36 0.16
CA ALA A 42 -8.11 -1.42 0.58
C ALA A 42 -7.61 -1.76 1.99
N ASP A 43 -8.53 -1.96 2.94
CA ASP A 43 -8.19 -2.28 4.33
C ASP A 43 -7.31 -3.55 4.45
N VAL A 44 -7.68 -4.61 3.73
CA VAL A 44 -6.95 -5.89 3.71
C VAL A 44 -5.61 -5.80 2.97
N THR A 45 -5.53 -5.02 1.89
CA THR A 45 -4.32 -5.01 1.05
C THR A 45 -3.26 -4.03 1.57
N THR A 46 -3.62 -3.03 2.38
CA THR A 46 -2.66 -2.00 2.85
C THR A 46 -1.41 -2.56 3.53
N PRO A 47 -1.48 -3.55 4.46
CA PRO A 47 -0.29 -4.11 5.09
C PRO A 47 0.63 -4.80 4.09
N LEU A 48 0.06 -5.48 3.10
CA LEU A 48 0.82 -6.12 2.02
C LEU A 48 1.51 -5.06 1.16
N LEU A 49 0.78 -4.03 0.76
CA LEU A 49 1.30 -2.89 0.02
C LEU A 49 2.44 -2.19 0.76
N PHE A 50 2.33 -2.03 2.08
CA PHE A 50 3.40 -1.45 2.89
C PHE A 50 4.70 -2.26 2.78
N ILE A 51 4.60 -3.58 2.90
CA ILE A 51 5.75 -4.48 2.78
C ILE A 51 6.33 -4.43 1.36
N SER A 52 5.47 -4.52 0.33
CA SER A 52 5.92 -4.52 -1.06
C SER A 52 6.58 -3.19 -1.44
N VAL A 53 6.00 -2.05 -1.07
CA VAL A 53 6.59 -0.72 -1.29
C VAL A 53 7.91 -0.58 -0.56
N SER A 54 8.00 -1.05 0.69
CA SER A 54 9.23 -1.00 1.49
C SER A 54 10.36 -1.79 0.84
N ILE A 55 10.08 -3.00 0.36
CA ILE A 55 11.06 -3.84 -0.32
C ILE A 55 11.50 -3.20 -1.64
N VAL A 56 10.56 -2.75 -2.47
CA VAL A 56 10.91 -2.15 -3.76
C VAL A 56 11.71 -0.85 -3.54
N ALA A 57 11.28 0.01 -2.61
CA ALA A 57 12.02 1.22 -2.28
C ALA A 57 13.42 0.91 -1.76
N TYR A 58 13.57 -0.10 -0.90
CA TYR A 58 14.88 -0.57 -0.44
C TYR A 58 15.77 -1.05 -1.61
N THR A 59 15.21 -1.78 -2.57
CA THR A 59 15.99 -2.26 -3.72
C THR A 59 16.46 -1.13 -4.65
N ILE A 60 15.73 -0.02 -4.73
CA ILE A 60 16.06 1.11 -5.61
C ILE A 60 16.98 2.12 -4.92
N PHE A 61 16.67 2.48 -3.66
CA PHE A 61 17.31 3.59 -2.96
C PHE A 61 18.23 3.15 -1.81
N GLY A 62 18.20 1.88 -1.40
CA GLY A 62 18.97 1.36 -0.27
C GLY A 62 18.29 1.55 1.08
N GLU A 63 19.09 1.62 2.16
CA GLU A 63 18.60 1.59 3.53
C GLU A 63 17.80 2.84 3.94
N GLY A 64 16.97 2.71 4.99
CA GLY A 64 16.27 3.84 5.62
C GLY A 64 14.90 4.21 5.03
N THR A 65 14.52 3.67 3.87
CA THR A 65 13.23 3.97 3.21
C THR A 65 12.01 3.61 4.06
N VAL A 66 12.07 2.53 4.84
CA VAL A 66 10.97 2.06 5.71
C VAL A 66 10.53 3.13 6.72
N VAL A 67 11.48 3.88 7.29
CA VAL A 67 11.18 4.91 8.30
C VAL A 67 10.34 6.03 7.70
N TYR A 68 10.65 6.45 6.47
CA TYR A 68 9.88 7.48 5.77
C TYR A 68 8.47 6.99 5.42
N ILE A 69 8.33 5.74 4.95
CA ILE A 69 7.04 5.15 4.60
C ILE A 69 6.14 5.04 5.85
N ALA A 70 6.69 4.55 6.97
CA ALA A 70 5.97 4.50 8.25
C ALA A 70 5.66 5.91 8.81
N GLY A 71 6.58 6.86 8.65
CA GLY A 71 6.39 8.25 9.05
C GLY A 71 5.22 8.92 8.32
N ILE A 72 5.05 8.64 7.02
CA ILE A 72 3.88 9.10 6.26
C ILE A 72 2.59 8.54 6.84
N ALA A 73 2.54 7.26 7.22
CA ALA A 73 1.37 6.66 7.86
C ALA A 73 0.98 7.38 9.16
N ILE A 74 1.98 7.69 10.00
CA ILE A 74 1.80 8.40 11.26
C ILE A 74 1.33 9.84 11.00
N MET A 75 1.92 10.55 10.03
CA MET A 75 1.49 11.89 9.66
C MET A 75 0.03 11.92 9.20
N ILE A 76 -0.38 10.98 8.35
CA ILE A 76 -1.78 10.87 7.92
C ILE A 76 -2.68 10.60 9.13
N ALA A 77 -2.28 9.72 10.04
CA ALA A 77 -3.04 9.42 11.25
C ALA A 77 -3.23 10.67 12.12
N ILE A 78 -2.16 11.44 12.38
CA ILE A 78 -2.22 12.68 13.16
C ILE A 78 -3.17 13.69 12.50
N ILE A 79 -3.02 13.93 11.20
CA ILE A 79 -3.89 14.86 10.45
C ILE A 79 -5.35 14.43 10.58
N TYR A 80 -5.65 13.15 10.38
CA TYR A 80 -7.01 12.64 10.51
C TYR A 80 -7.55 12.71 11.92
N THR A 81 -6.71 12.50 12.95
CA THR A 81 -7.13 12.62 14.35
C THR A 81 -7.54 14.06 14.66
N ILE A 82 -6.73 15.05 14.23
CA ILE A 82 -7.03 16.47 14.44
C ILE A 82 -8.31 16.84 13.71
N VAL A 83 -8.43 16.48 12.43
CA VAL A 83 -9.62 16.80 11.61
C VAL A 83 -10.89 16.15 12.16
N GLU A 84 -10.84 14.89 12.59
CA GLU A 84 -12.00 14.19 13.16
C GLU A 84 -12.40 14.81 14.51
N ARG A 85 -11.41 15.21 15.34
CA ARG A 85 -11.66 15.86 16.64
C ARG A 85 -12.31 17.24 16.51
N ILE A 86 -12.00 17.99 15.46
CA ILE A 86 -12.63 19.29 15.20
C ILE A 86 -14.06 19.12 14.68
N LYS A 87 -14.33 18.09 13.87
CA LYS A 87 -15.61 17.94 13.16
C LYS A 87 -16.71 17.21 13.93
N VAL A 88 -16.37 16.36 14.91
CA VAL A 88 -17.33 15.42 15.49
C VAL A 88 -17.35 15.53 17.02
N LYS A 89 -18.54 15.68 17.61
CA LYS A 89 -18.73 15.67 19.08
C LYS A 89 -18.36 14.33 19.72
N GLU A 90 -18.66 13.22 19.04
CA GLU A 90 -18.32 11.86 19.48
C GLU A 90 -17.15 11.29 18.67
N PHE A 91 -16.00 11.14 19.33
CA PHE A 91 -14.82 10.57 18.70
C PHE A 91 -14.96 9.05 18.54
N ARG A 92 -15.02 8.57 17.29
CA ARG A 92 -15.08 7.13 16.97
C ARG A 92 -13.77 6.67 16.32
N ILE A 93 -12.88 6.12 17.15
CA ILE A 93 -11.53 5.65 16.76
C ILE A 93 -11.57 4.76 15.51
N VAL A 94 -12.45 3.75 15.49
CA VAL A 94 -12.53 2.78 14.38
C VAL A 94 -12.88 3.44 13.04
N ARG A 95 -13.72 4.49 13.06
CA ARG A 95 -14.09 5.22 11.83
C ARG A 95 -12.91 6.03 11.30
N MET A 96 -12.19 6.69 12.20
CA MET A 96 -11.01 7.49 11.88
C MET A 96 -9.84 6.61 11.38
N LEU A 97 -9.60 5.47 12.02
CA LEU A 97 -8.57 4.53 11.61
C LEU A 97 -8.83 3.99 10.19
N ARG A 98 -10.08 3.59 9.89
CA ARG A 98 -10.44 3.13 8.53
C ARG A 98 -10.22 4.20 7.45
N LYS A 99 -10.54 5.48 7.75
CA LYS A 99 -10.27 6.57 6.78
C LYS A 99 -8.77 6.74 6.53
N THR A 100 -7.98 6.74 7.61
CA THR A 100 -6.52 6.82 7.56
C THR A 100 -5.94 5.69 6.73
N TRP A 101 -6.41 4.46 7.00
CA TRP A 101 -5.96 3.25 6.31
C TRP A 101 -6.22 3.31 4.80
N ARG A 102 -7.41 3.75 4.39
CA ARG A 102 -7.78 3.87 2.96
C ARG A 102 -6.97 4.92 2.20
N ILE A 103 -6.64 6.02 2.85
CA ILE A 103 -5.80 7.06 2.23
C ILE A 103 -4.36 6.59 2.14
N TYR A 104 -3.90 5.91 3.18
CA TYR A 104 -2.60 5.30 3.16
C TYR A 104 -2.48 4.23 2.07
N PHE A 105 -3.52 3.42 1.86
CA PHE A 105 -3.62 2.50 0.71
C PHE A 105 -3.45 3.20 -0.63
N LEU A 106 -4.16 4.33 -0.85
CA LEU A 106 -4.06 5.10 -2.09
C LEU A 106 -2.64 5.63 -2.31
N ILE A 107 -2.03 6.24 -1.28
CA ILE A 107 -0.68 6.79 -1.35
C ILE A 107 0.35 5.68 -1.62
N LEU A 108 0.25 4.56 -0.91
CA LEU A 108 1.11 3.40 -1.13
C LEU A 108 0.93 2.84 -2.54
N SER A 109 -0.31 2.73 -3.05
CA SER A 109 -0.57 2.19 -4.38
C SER A 109 0.03 3.06 -5.49
N VAL A 110 -0.12 4.38 -5.40
CA VAL A 110 0.48 5.32 -6.34
C VAL A 110 2.00 5.27 -6.25
N SER A 111 2.55 5.30 -5.03
CA SER A 111 4.00 5.19 -4.81
C SER A 111 4.54 3.88 -5.37
N TYR A 112 3.81 2.78 -5.20
CA TYR A 112 4.20 1.47 -5.70
C TYR A 112 4.27 1.44 -7.22
N LEU A 113 3.27 1.98 -7.92
CA LEU A 113 3.28 2.09 -9.38
C LEU A 113 4.46 2.93 -9.88
N LEU A 114 4.73 4.06 -9.22
CA LEU A 114 5.86 4.92 -9.57
C LEU A 114 7.20 4.22 -9.34
N LEU A 115 7.34 3.48 -8.24
CA LEU A 115 8.55 2.70 -7.95
C LEU A 115 8.78 1.58 -8.96
N LEU A 116 7.73 0.86 -9.36
CA LEU A 116 7.85 -0.17 -10.38
C LEU A 116 8.25 0.41 -11.73
N LEU A 117 7.58 1.48 -12.18
CA LEU A 117 7.91 2.16 -13.44
C LEU A 117 9.34 2.73 -13.39
N GLY A 118 9.69 3.42 -12.31
CA GLY A 118 11.03 3.96 -12.10
C GLY A 118 12.11 2.89 -12.06
N GLY A 119 11.87 1.78 -11.34
CA GLY A 119 12.80 0.66 -11.27
C GLY A 119 13.03 -0.01 -12.63
N VAL A 120 11.96 -0.20 -13.42
CA VAL A 120 12.08 -0.72 -14.80
C VAL A 120 12.87 0.24 -15.67
N LEU A 121 12.59 1.56 -15.63
CA LEU A 121 13.31 2.55 -16.41
C LEU A 121 14.80 2.60 -16.08
N LEU A 122 15.15 2.59 -14.78
CA LEU A 122 16.55 2.56 -14.34
C LEU A 122 17.28 1.32 -14.86
N LYS A 123 16.62 0.16 -14.85
CA LYS A 123 17.21 -1.08 -15.37
C LYS A 123 17.37 -1.08 -16.88
N ILE A 124 16.45 -0.46 -17.61
CA ILE A 124 16.60 -0.29 -19.06
C ILE A 124 17.80 0.62 -19.37
N ILE A 125 17.94 1.74 -18.66
CA ILE A 125 19.07 2.67 -18.84
C ILE A 125 20.40 1.98 -18.53
N GLU A 126 20.47 1.22 -17.44
CA GLU A 126 21.66 0.44 -17.05
C GLU A 126 22.02 -0.66 -18.07
N TYR A 127 21.03 -1.21 -18.78
CA TYR A 127 21.27 -2.23 -19.80
C TYR A 127 21.71 -1.64 -21.15
N VAL A 128 21.26 -0.44 -21.48
CA VAL A 128 21.55 0.22 -22.77
C VAL A 128 22.90 0.95 -22.76
N ASN A 129 23.36 1.43 -21.60
CA ASN A 129 24.68 2.02 -21.40
C ASN A 129 25.73 0.95 -21.11
#